data_AF-A0A1Q7I0P1-F1
#
_entry.id   AF-A0A1Q7I0P1-F1
#
_cell.length_a   1.000
_cell.length_b   1.000
_cell.length_c   1.000
_cell.angle_alpha   90.00
_cell.angle_beta   90.00
_cell.angle_gamma   90.00
#
_symmetry.space_group_name_H-M   'P 1'
#
loop_
_entity.id
_entity.type
_entity.pdbx_description
1 polymer ?
#
loop_
_entity_poly.entity_id
_entity_poly.type
_entity_poly.pdbx_seq_one_letter_code
_entity_poly.pdbx_strand_id
1 'polypeptide(L)'
;MIARAAFRPLALALVPDTTIARLALVTGGSLVIALAAQVAVSLPFSPVPVTMQTYAVLVVAAALGRVAAASVSLYILEGIVGLPVFAGGTSGIERLLGPTGGYLAGFIAAAFVVGMLAERGWERHALTALAAMLAGELVIYALGLPWLARFVPADRVLVLGLLPFIPGDLVKLVLAAATPLAAWRVIHPSPGG
;
A
#
# COMPACT_ATOMS: atom_id res chain seq x y z
N MET A 1 20.46 -13.28 27.39
CA MET A 1 20.13 -12.73 26.06
C MET A 1 18.75 -12.09 26.17
N ILE A 2 18.68 -10.77 26.38
CA ILE A 2 17.40 -10.07 26.56
C ILE A 2 16.77 -9.93 25.18
N ALA A 3 15.64 -10.61 24.93
CA ALA A 3 14.87 -10.41 23.72
C ALA A 3 14.45 -8.93 23.66
N ARG A 4 14.97 -8.16 22.70
CA ARG A 4 14.42 -6.83 22.41
C ARG A 4 12.94 -7.01 22.12
N ALA A 5 12.07 -6.36 22.89
CA ALA A 5 10.65 -6.29 22.56
C ALA A 5 10.54 -5.81 21.11
N ALA A 6 9.97 -6.65 20.24
CA ALA A 6 9.78 -6.30 18.84
C ALA A 6 8.90 -5.04 18.78
N PHE A 7 9.33 -4.04 18.02
CA PHE A 7 8.58 -2.82 17.89
C PHE A 7 7.21 -3.11 17.27
N ARG A 8 6.15 -2.63 17.91
CA ARG A 8 4.79 -2.77 17.41
C ARG A 8 4.43 -1.53 16.60
N PRO A 9 4.03 -1.69 15.33
CA PRO A 9 3.45 -0.62 14.53
C PRO A 9 2.27 0.04 15.24
N LEU A 10 2.03 1.31 14.93
CA LEU A 10 1.17 2.18 15.73
C LEU A 10 -0.23 1.60 16.03
N ALA A 11 -0.93 1.09 15.03
CA ALA A 11 -2.28 0.57 15.24
C ALA A 11 -2.27 -0.71 16.09
N LEU A 12 -1.26 -1.56 15.93
CA LEU A 12 -1.08 -2.77 16.76
C LEU A 12 -0.62 -2.46 18.19
N ALA A 13 -0.09 -1.26 18.43
CA ALA A 13 0.23 -0.79 19.77
C ALA A 13 -1.00 -0.26 20.52
N LEU A 14 -2.01 0.25 19.81
CA LEU A 14 -3.21 0.86 20.39
C LEU A 14 -4.36 -0.13 20.67
N VAL A 15 -4.38 -1.27 19.99
CA VAL A 15 -5.51 -2.21 20.02
C VAL A 15 -5.12 -3.50 20.76
N PRO A 16 -6.03 -4.14 21.53
CA PRO A 16 -5.77 -5.42 22.18
C PRO A 16 -5.29 -6.49 21.19
N ASP A 17 -4.35 -7.34 21.61
CA ASP A 17 -3.87 -8.46 20.77
C ASP A 17 -4.85 -9.64 20.82
N THR A 18 -6.00 -9.44 20.18
CA THR A 18 -7.07 -10.44 20.08
C THR A 18 -7.39 -10.72 18.62
N THR A 19 -7.96 -11.89 18.35
CA THR A 19 -8.41 -12.25 16.98
C THR A 19 -9.43 -11.25 16.44
N ILE A 20 -10.37 -10.80 17.27
CA ILE A 20 -11.41 -9.84 16.87
C ILE A 20 -10.79 -8.51 16.45
N ALA A 21 -9.85 -8.00 17.24
CA ALA A 21 -9.10 -6.78 16.91
C ALA A 21 -8.35 -6.93 15.57
N ARG A 22 -7.66 -8.06 15.37
CA ARG A 22 -6.92 -8.32 14.12
C ARG A 22 -7.85 -8.37 12.91
N LEU A 23 -9.00 -9.03 13.03
CA LEU A 23 -10.01 -9.06 11.96
C LEU A 23 -10.53 -7.65 11.65
N ALA A 24 -10.87 -6.86 12.68
CA ALA A 24 -11.32 -5.48 12.51
C ALA A 24 -10.26 -4.61 11.82
N LEU A 25 -8.98 -4.74 12.19
CA LEU A 25 -7.87 -4.04 11.54
C LEU A 25 -7.69 -4.49 10.08
N VAL A 26 -7.80 -5.79 9.80
CA VAL A 26 -7.69 -6.33 8.45
C VAL A 26 -8.79 -5.78 7.54
N THR A 27 -10.05 -5.86 7.99
CA THR A 27 -11.21 -5.31 7.28
C THR A 27 -11.12 -3.80 7.13
N GLY A 28 -10.74 -3.07 8.19
CA GLY A 28 -10.55 -1.62 8.14
C GLY A 28 -9.47 -1.20 7.14
N GLY A 29 -8.34 -1.92 7.12
CA GLY A 29 -7.29 -1.70 6.12
C GLY A 29 -7.76 -1.95 4.69
N SER A 30 -8.53 -3.03 4.47
CA SER A 30 -9.16 -3.32 3.16
C SER A 30 -10.06 -2.16 2.71
N LEU A 31 -10.94 -1.70 3.61
CA LEU A 31 -11.87 -0.60 3.34
C LEU A 31 -11.13 0.70 3.00
N VAL A 32 -10.07 1.05 3.73
CA VAL A 32 -9.26 2.24 3.43
C VAL A 32 -8.67 2.18 2.03
N ILE A 33 -8.14 1.01 1.63
CA ILE A 33 -7.61 0.80 0.28
C ILE A 33 -8.72 0.91 -0.77
N ALA A 34 -9.89 0.30 -0.53
CA ALA A 34 -11.02 0.35 -1.43
C ALA A 34 -11.55 1.77 -1.65
N LEU A 35 -11.67 2.56 -0.59
CA LEU A 35 -12.09 3.97 -0.66
C LEU A 35 -11.04 4.82 -1.42
N ALA A 36 -9.76 4.62 -1.13
CA ALA A 36 -8.69 5.31 -1.85
C ALA A 36 -8.64 4.91 -3.34
N ALA A 37 -9.02 3.68 -3.67
CA ALA A 37 -9.12 3.23 -5.06
C ALA A 37 -10.10 4.03 -5.90
N GLN A 38 -11.11 4.64 -5.27
CA GLN A 38 -12.11 5.42 -5.99
C GLN A 38 -11.59 6.78 -6.43
N VAL A 39 -10.52 7.28 -5.80
CA VAL A 39 -9.80 8.45 -6.30
C VAL A 39 -8.86 7.98 -7.42
N ALA A 40 -9.43 7.89 -8.62
CA ALA A 40 -8.79 7.37 -9.82
C ALA A 40 -8.97 8.29 -11.02
N VAL A 41 -7.93 8.45 -11.81
CA VAL A 41 -7.93 9.18 -13.08
C VAL A 41 -7.40 8.25 -14.17
N SER A 42 -8.28 7.88 -15.10
CA SER A 42 -7.90 7.10 -16.28
C SER A 42 -7.15 7.98 -17.26
N LEU A 43 -5.99 7.53 -17.71
CA LEU A 43 -5.22 8.21 -18.75
C LEU A 43 -5.67 7.69 -20.12
N PRO A 44 -6.01 8.56 -21.09
CA PRO A 44 -6.56 8.11 -22.38
C PRO A 44 -5.57 7.28 -23.21
N PHE A 45 -4.28 7.33 -22.88
CA PHE A 45 -3.21 6.63 -23.57
C PHE A 45 -2.65 5.42 -22.80
N SER A 46 -3.06 5.18 -21.55
CA SER A 46 -2.55 4.08 -20.72
C SER A 46 -3.69 3.16 -20.24
N PRO A 47 -3.49 1.83 -20.25
CA PRO A 47 -4.46 0.91 -19.66
C PRO A 47 -4.45 0.88 -18.13
N VAL A 48 -3.51 1.58 -17.48
CA VAL A 48 -3.36 1.64 -16.02
C VAL A 48 -3.80 3.02 -15.52
N PRO A 49 -4.80 3.10 -14.63
CA PRO A 49 -5.24 4.39 -14.09
C PRO A 49 -4.27 4.92 -13.04
N VAL A 50 -4.21 6.25 -12.89
CA VAL A 50 -3.56 6.89 -11.74
C VAL A 50 -4.51 6.83 -10.56
N THR A 51 -4.10 6.25 -9.43
CA THR A 51 -4.99 6.11 -8.26
C THR A 51 -4.32 6.49 -6.95
N MET A 52 -5.12 6.67 -5.89
CA MET A 52 -4.63 6.78 -4.50
C MET A 52 -4.42 5.42 -3.82
N GLN A 53 -4.56 4.29 -4.54
CA GLN A 53 -4.37 2.95 -3.96
C GLN A 53 -2.96 2.73 -3.47
N THR A 54 -1.95 3.12 -4.25
CA THR A 54 -0.53 2.96 -3.87
C THR A 54 -0.25 3.64 -2.54
N TYR A 55 -0.68 4.89 -2.38
CA TYR A 55 -0.61 5.60 -1.11
C TYR A 55 -1.28 4.83 0.05
N ALA A 56 -2.52 4.39 -0.13
CA ALA A 56 -3.27 3.70 0.92
C ALA A 56 -2.63 2.37 1.32
N VAL A 57 -2.16 1.58 0.35
CA VAL A 57 -1.45 0.31 0.60
C VAL A 57 -0.21 0.55 1.46
N LEU A 58 0.61 1.55 1.11
CA LEU A 58 1.83 1.86 1.84
C LEU A 58 1.54 2.35 3.27
N VAL A 59 0.54 3.21 3.46
CA VAL A 59 0.15 3.72 4.78
C VAL A 59 -0.46 2.62 5.65
N VAL A 60 -1.35 1.79 5.11
CA VAL A 60 -1.92 0.64 5.83
C VAL A 60 -0.83 -0.34 6.23
N ALA A 61 0.16 -0.57 5.36
CA ALA A 61 1.33 -1.39 5.68
C ALA A 61 2.18 -0.81 6.80
N ALA A 62 2.44 0.50 6.79
CA ALA A 62 3.11 1.16 7.89
C ALA A 62 2.35 0.99 9.22
N ALA A 63 1.03 1.21 9.20
CA ALA A 63 0.20 1.19 10.40
C ALA A 63 -0.01 -0.21 11.00
N LEU A 64 -0.20 -1.25 10.16
CA LEU A 64 -0.56 -2.60 10.60
C LEU A 64 0.61 -3.59 10.61
N GLY A 65 1.80 -3.20 10.17
CA GLY A 65 2.91 -4.13 10.00
C GLY A 65 2.62 -5.19 8.94
N ARG A 66 3.19 -6.39 9.10
CA ARG A 66 3.04 -7.50 8.14
C ARG A 66 1.59 -7.98 8.00
N VAL A 67 0.73 -7.68 8.98
CA VAL A 67 -0.71 -7.99 8.94
C VAL A 67 -1.40 -7.26 7.78
N ALA A 68 -0.88 -6.12 7.32
CA ALA A 68 -1.44 -5.39 6.17
C ALA A 68 -1.49 -6.21 4.88
N ALA A 69 -0.61 -7.20 4.71
CA ALA A 69 -0.68 -8.10 3.55
C ALA A 69 -2.02 -8.86 3.51
N ALA A 70 -2.61 -9.16 4.67
CA ALA A 70 -3.95 -9.74 4.76
C ALA A 70 -5.04 -8.72 4.39
N SER A 71 -4.91 -7.44 4.77
CA SER A 71 -5.84 -6.38 4.32
C SER A 71 -5.84 -6.23 2.81
N VAL A 72 -4.65 -6.19 2.19
CA VAL A 72 -4.54 -6.09 0.73
C VAL A 72 -5.06 -7.34 0.04
N SER A 73 -4.83 -8.52 0.62
CA SER A 73 -5.37 -9.77 0.09
C SER A 73 -6.90 -9.81 0.17
N LEU A 74 -7.47 -9.36 1.30
CA LEU A 74 -8.91 -9.24 1.46
C LEU A 74 -9.51 -8.27 0.43
N TYR A 75 -8.90 -7.10 0.26
CA TYR A 75 -9.28 -6.11 -0.76
C TYR A 75 -9.34 -6.72 -2.17
N ILE A 76 -8.34 -7.50 -2.53
CA ILE A 76 -8.29 -8.17 -3.83
C ILE A 76 -9.36 -9.26 -3.93
N LEU A 77 -9.57 -10.06 -2.88
CA LEU A 77 -10.61 -11.08 -2.84
C LEU A 77 -12.01 -10.49 -2.96
N GLU A 78 -12.29 -9.38 -2.26
CA GLU A 78 -13.54 -8.61 -2.34
C GLU A 78 -13.82 -8.20 -3.80
N GLY A 79 -12.80 -7.68 -4.50
CA GLY A 79 -12.92 -7.33 -5.91
C GLY A 79 -13.15 -8.54 -6.81
N ILE A 80 -12.45 -9.67 -6.58
CA ILE A 80 -12.63 -10.91 -7.34
C ILE A 80 -14.06 -11.45 -7.23
N VAL A 81 -14.65 -11.44 -6.03
CA VAL A 81 -16.02 -11.95 -5.80
C VAL A 81 -17.11 -10.98 -6.30
N GLY A 82 -16.72 -9.84 -6.86
CA GLY A 82 -17.61 -8.93 -7.59
C GLY A 82 -17.94 -7.62 -6.87
N LEU A 83 -17.38 -7.36 -5.68
CA LEU A 83 -17.58 -6.07 -5.01
C LEU A 83 -16.85 -4.96 -5.78
N PRO A 84 -17.48 -3.78 -5.99
CA PRO A 84 -16.93 -2.69 -6.80
C PRO A 84 -15.84 -1.89 -6.06
N VAL A 85 -14.80 -2.58 -5.58
CA VAL A 85 -13.73 -2.02 -4.73
C VAL A 85 -12.49 -1.60 -5.52
N PHE A 86 -12.32 -2.09 -6.76
CA PHE A 86 -11.21 -1.68 -7.60
C PHE A 86 -11.41 -0.26 -8.14
N ALA A 87 -10.36 0.26 -8.79
CA ALA A 87 -10.32 1.63 -9.27
C ALA A 87 -11.56 1.99 -10.11
N GLY A 88 -12.16 3.14 -9.82
CA GLY A 88 -13.35 3.62 -10.54
C GLY A 88 -14.60 2.75 -10.39
N GLY A 89 -14.78 2.11 -9.23
CA GLY A 89 -15.93 1.26 -8.92
C GLY A 89 -15.96 -0.05 -9.70
N THR A 90 -14.80 -0.50 -10.19
CA THR A 90 -14.70 -1.74 -10.96
C THR A 90 -14.57 -2.95 -10.04
N SER A 91 -14.84 -4.14 -10.57
CA SER A 91 -14.70 -5.43 -9.89
C SER A 91 -14.29 -6.50 -10.88
N GLY A 92 -14.21 -7.76 -10.42
CA GLY A 92 -14.05 -8.94 -11.25
C GLY A 92 -12.62 -9.44 -11.39
N ILE A 93 -12.49 -10.75 -11.65
CA ILE A 93 -11.19 -11.43 -11.81
C ILE A 93 -10.43 -10.94 -13.05
N GLU A 94 -11.12 -10.39 -14.05
CA GLU A 94 -10.53 -9.80 -15.23
C GLU A 94 -9.58 -8.65 -14.91
N ARG A 95 -9.74 -7.98 -13.76
CA ARG A 95 -8.79 -6.94 -13.31
C ARG A 95 -7.44 -7.50 -12.89
N LEU A 96 -7.42 -8.75 -12.41
CA LEU A 96 -6.19 -9.47 -12.09
C LEU A 96 -5.58 -10.11 -13.34
N LEU A 97 -6.41 -10.55 -14.28
CA LEU A 97 -5.93 -11.15 -15.54
C LEU A 97 -5.60 -10.11 -16.61
N GLY A 98 -5.98 -8.85 -16.41
CA GLY A 98 -5.73 -7.73 -17.31
C GLY A 98 -4.45 -6.94 -16.97
N PRO A 99 -4.25 -5.78 -17.62
CA PRO A 99 -2.98 -5.02 -17.57
C PRO A 99 -2.52 -4.57 -16.17
N THR A 100 -3.45 -4.44 -15.22
CA THR A 100 -3.18 -3.97 -13.85
C THR A 100 -2.82 -5.09 -12.86
N GLY A 101 -2.97 -6.36 -13.26
CA GLY A 101 -2.85 -7.52 -12.37
C GLY A 101 -1.54 -7.60 -11.59
N GLY A 102 -0.41 -7.34 -12.26
CA GLY A 102 0.90 -7.34 -11.63
C GLY A 102 1.06 -6.27 -10.55
N TYR A 103 0.39 -5.12 -10.68
CA TYR A 103 0.41 -4.07 -9.66
C TYR A 103 -0.40 -4.49 -8.43
N LEU A 104 -1.55 -5.15 -8.62
CA LEU A 104 -2.35 -5.71 -7.52
C LEU A 104 -1.57 -6.80 -6.75
N ALA A 105 -0.88 -7.69 -7.47
CA ALA A 105 0.04 -8.65 -6.84
C ALA A 105 1.20 -7.94 -6.12
N GLY A 106 1.75 -6.90 -6.75
CA GLY A 106 2.74 -5.99 -6.18
C GLY A 106 2.29 -5.35 -4.88
N PHE A 107 1.01 -4.99 -4.74
CA PHE A 107 0.47 -4.40 -3.50
C PHE A 107 0.58 -5.36 -2.31
N ILE A 108 0.33 -6.66 -2.49
CA ILE A 108 0.47 -7.64 -1.41
C ILE A 108 1.93 -7.73 -0.96
N ALA A 109 2.85 -7.86 -1.93
CA ALA A 109 4.29 -7.95 -1.66
C ALA A 109 4.83 -6.68 -1.01
N ALA A 110 4.43 -5.50 -1.51
CA ALA A 110 4.80 -4.21 -0.95
C ALA A 110 4.26 -4.03 0.47
N ALA A 111 3.01 -4.41 0.74
CA ALA A 111 2.45 -4.34 2.09
C ALA A 111 3.20 -5.23 3.08
N PHE A 112 3.64 -6.43 2.65
CA PHE A 112 4.50 -7.26 3.46
C PHE A 112 5.86 -6.61 3.73
N VAL A 113 6.54 -6.09 2.70
CA VAL A 113 7.87 -5.47 2.81
C VAL A 113 7.82 -4.23 3.69
N VAL A 114 6.92 -3.30 3.41
CA VAL A 114 6.75 -2.06 4.19
C VAL A 114 6.34 -2.38 5.61
N GLY A 115 5.39 -3.30 5.80
CA GLY A 115 4.97 -3.73 7.13
C GLY A 115 6.10 -4.36 7.95
N MET A 116 6.94 -5.16 7.32
CA MET A 116 8.13 -5.75 7.95
C MET A 116 9.19 -4.69 8.32
N LEU A 117 9.32 -3.61 7.55
CA LEU A 117 10.19 -2.47 7.89
C LEU A 117 9.57 -1.61 9.00
N ALA A 118 8.26 -1.42 9.00
CA ALA A 118 7.52 -0.73 10.05
C ALA A 118 7.70 -1.45 11.40
N GLU A 119 7.58 -2.77 11.46
CA GLU A 119 7.87 -3.60 12.65
C GLU A 119 9.33 -3.49 13.15
N ARG A 120 10.25 -2.98 12.32
CA ARG A 120 11.64 -2.66 12.71
C ARG A 120 11.82 -1.23 13.19
N GLY A 121 10.76 -0.44 13.27
CA GLY A 121 10.78 0.95 13.73
C GLY A 121 11.16 1.97 12.66
N TRP A 122 11.13 1.60 11.36
CA TRP A 122 11.50 2.53 10.28
C TRP A 122 10.58 3.74 10.21
N GLU A 123 9.36 3.64 10.72
CA GLU A 123 8.40 4.74 10.78
C GLU A 123 8.66 5.80 11.86
N ARG A 124 9.75 5.66 12.65
CA ARG A 124 10.12 6.63 13.69
C ARG A 124 10.93 7.83 13.19
N HIS A 125 11.60 7.68 12.04
CA HIS A 125 12.46 8.72 11.48
C HIS A 125 12.10 8.98 10.02
N ALA A 126 12.17 10.24 9.60
CA ALA A 126 11.73 10.65 8.27
C ALA A 126 12.42 9.91 7.12
N LEU A 127 13.74 9.75 7.21
CA LEU A 127 14.53 9.10 6.16
C LEU A 127 14.21 7.60 6.05
N THR A 128 14.10 6.90 7.17
CA THR A 128 13.76 5.47 7.17
C THR A 128 12.30 5.24 6.76
N ALA A 129 11.39 6.13 7.14
CA ALA A 129 9.99 6.06 6.71
C ALA A 129 9.89 6.23 5.20
N LEU A 130 10.55 7.25 4.64
CA LEU A 130 10.60 7.47 3.19
C LEU A 130 11.25 6.30 2.45
N ALA A 131 12.35 5.75 2.98
CA ALA A 131 13.01 4.59 2.41
C ALA A 131 12.11 3.34 2.41
N ALA A 132 11.31 3.13 3.47
CA ALA A 132 10.34 2.05 3.50
C ALA A 132 9.26 2.23 2.42
N MET A 133 8.68 3.44 2.31
CA MET A 133 7.66 3.71 1.29
C MET A 133 8.22 3.52 -0.13
N LEU A 134 9.43 4.03 -0.39
CA LEU A 134 10.10 3.86 -1.68
C LEU A 134 10.36 2.37 -1.98
N ALA A 135 10.81 1.59 -0.99
CA ALA A 135 11.01 0.15 -1.18
C ALA A 135 9.69 -0.56 -1.55
N GLY A 136 8.58 -0.19 -0.92
CA GLY A 136 7.25 -0.68 -1.29
C GLY A 136 6.88 -0.34 -2.72
N GLU A 137 7.02 0.92 -3.12
CA GLU A 137 6.73 1.39 -4.49
C GLU A 137 7.59 0.67 -5.55
N LEU A 138 8.88 0.47 -5.27
CA LEU A 138 9.76 -0.29 -6.15
C LEU A 138 9.32 -1.75 -6.29
N VAL A 139 8.84 -2.38 -5.22
CA VAL A 139 8.26 -3.74 -5.28
C VAL A 139 7.00 -3.75 -6.15
N ILE A 140 6.13 -2.74 -6.02
CA ILE A 140 4.93 -2.60 -6.86
C ILE A 140 5.33 -2.56 -8.34
N TYR A 141 6.28 -1.70 -8.71
CA TYR A 141 6.75 -1.61 -10.09
C TYR A 141 7.49 -2.86 -10.58
N ALA A 142 8.25 -3.51 -9.71
CA ALA A 142 8.98 -4.73 -10.05
C ALA A 142 8.06 -5.88 -10.44
N LEU A 143 6.83 -5.93 -9.90
CA LEU A 143 5.81 -6.92 -10.29
C LEU A 143 4.87 -6.38 -11.37
N GLY A 144 4.52 -5.09 -11.31
CA GLY A 144 3.59 -4.44 -12.22
C GLY A 144 4.10 -4.33 -13.65
N LEU A 145 5.35 -3.88 -13.84
CA LEU A 145 5.87 -3.61 -15.19
C LEU A 145 6.12 -4.88 -16.01
N PRO A 146 6.73 -5.96 -15.48
CA PRO A 146 6.88 -7.21 -16.24
C PRO A 146 5.53 -7.83 -16.61
N TRP A 147 4.51 -7.66 -15.75
CA TRP A 147 3.15 -8.10 -16.06
C TRP A 147 2.54 -7.26 -17.19
N LEU A 148 2.62 -5.93 -17.09
CA LEU A 148 2.10 -5.01 -18.09
C LEU A 148 2.73 -5.25 -19.47
N ALA A 149 4.02 -5.62 -19.52
CA ALA A 149 4.74 -5.94 -20.76
C ALA A 149 4.10 -7.05 -21.60
N ARG A 150 3.17 -7.83 -21.03
CA ARG A 150 2.40 -8.86 -21.76
C ARG A 150 1.20 -8.28 -22.53
N PHE A 151 0.82 -7.03 -22.26
CA PHE A 151 -0.39 -6.39 -22.79
C PHE A 151 -0.10 -5.19 -23.69
N VAL A 152 1.13 -4.69 -23.67
CA VAL A 152 1.55 -3.50 -24.43
C VAL A 152 2.88 -3.75 -25.14
N PRO A 153 3.20 -3.00 -26.21
CA PRO A 153 4.51 -3.09 -26.86
C PRO A 153 5.66 -2.87 -25.87
N ALA A 154 6.73 -3.67 -25.99
CA ALA A 154 7.82 -3.70 -25.02
C ALA A 154 8.52 -2.33 -24.85
N ASP A 155 8.64 -1.56 -25.94
CA ASP A 155 9.21 -0.21 -25.97
C ASP A 155 8.31 0.85 -25.30
N ARG A 156 7.04 0.53 -25.05
CA ARG A 156 6.03 1.43 -24.48
C ARG A 156 5.77 1.20 -23.00
N VAL A 157 6.27 0.10 -22.41
CA VAL A 157 5.96 -0.31 -21.03
C VAL A 157 6.20 0.81 -20.01
N LEU A 158 7.33 1.51 -20.09
CA LEU A 158 7.64 2.58 -19.13
C LEU A 158 6.76 3.81 -19.33
N VAL A 159 6.49 4.19 -20.57
CA VAL A 159 5.65 5.37 -20.90
C VAL A 159 4.19 5.13 -20.51
N LEU A 160 3.73 3.88 -20.54
CA LEU A 160 2.36 3.52 -20.20
C LEU A 160 2.19 3.15 -18.73
N GLY A 161 3.21 2.57 -18.10
CA GLY A 161 3.09 1.93 -16.79
C GLY A 161 3.89 2.55 -15.65
N LEU A 162 4.72 3.57 -15.88
CA LEU A 162 5.57 4.16 -14.84
C LEU A 162 5.73 5.68 -14.98
N LEU A 163 6.18 6.17 -16.14
CA LEU A 163 6.58 7.57 -16.31
C LEU A 163 5.47 8.60 -16.00
N PRO A 164 4.20 8.38 -16.39
CA PRO A 164 3.12 9.30 -16.05
C PRO A 164 2.81 9.34 -14.54
N PHE A 165 3.20 8.30 -13.80
CA PHE A 165 2.85 8.12 -12.39
C PHE A 165 3.89 8.74 -11.45
N ILE A 166 5.15 8.83 -11.88
CA ILE A 166 6.27 9.40 -11.09
C ILE A 166 5.90 10.70 -10.37
N PRO A 167 5.35 11.75 -11.01
CA PRO A 167 5.08 13.01 -10.31
C PRO A 167 4.10 12.83 -9.15
N GLY A 168 3.04 12.04 -9.37
CA GLY A 168 2.06 11.71 -8.34
C GLY A 168 2.65 10.83 -7.25
N ASP A 169 3.46 9.84 -7.61
CA ASP A 169 4.03 8.90 -6.66
C ASP A 169 5.07 9.56 -5.76
N LEU A 170 5.87 10.51 -6.26
CA LEU A 170 6.76 11.29 -5.42
C LEU A 170 6.00 12.04 -4.32
N VAL A 171 4.87 12.67 -4.67
CA VAL A 171 4.01 13.35 -3.69
C VAL A 171 3.42 12.33 -2.71
N LYS A 172 2.87 11.22 -3.22
CA LYS A 172 2.30 10.15 -2.38
C LYS A 172 3.33 9.54 -1.44
N LEU A 173 4.56 9.33 -1.86
CA LEU A 173 5.64 8.77 -1.05
C LEU A 173 5.99 9.67 0.12
N VAL A 174 6.10 10.98 -0.14
CA VAL A 174 6.35 11.98 0.92
C VAL A 174 5.18 12.00 1.92
N LEU A 175 3.94 12.01 1.42
CA LEU A 175 2.75 11.97 2.27
C LEU A 175 2.67 10.67 3.07
N ALA A 176 2.90 9.52 2.43
CA ALA A 176 2.85 8.21 3.06
C ALA A 176 3.91 8.04 4.14
N ALA A 177 5.10 8.64 3.96
CA ALA A 177 6.13 8.68 4.99
C ALA A 177 5.78 9.63 6.14
N ALA A 178 5.14 10.77 5.83
CA ALA A 178 4.74 11.75 6.83
C ALA A 178 3.60 11.26 7.75
N THR A 179 2.65 10.49 7.22
CA THR A 179 1.47 10.01 7.96
C THR A 179 1.81 9.24 9.25
N PRO A 180 2.62 8.16 9.22
CA PRO A 180 2.95 7.44 10.44
C PRO A 180 3.81 8.28 11.39
N LEU A 181 4.72 9.13 10.88
CA LEU A 181 5.53 10.03 11.71
C LEU A 181 4.67 11.02 12.51
N ALA A 182 3.68 11.62 11.84
CA ALA A 182 2.73 12.53 12.48
C ALA A 182 1.92 11.78 13.55
N ALA A 183 1.45 10.58 13.23
CA ALA A 183 0.67 9.76 14.15
C ALA A 183 1.49 9.36 15.40
N TRP A 184 2.77 9.00 15.24
CA TRP A 184 3.67 8.73 16.38
C TRP A 184 3.86 9.93 17.29
N ARG A 185 3.99 11.15 16.74
CA ARG A 185 4.14 12.39 17.51
C ARG A 185 2.90 12.75 18.32
N VAL A 186 1.71 12.47 17.79
CA VAL A 186 0.44 12.73 18.50
C VAL A 186 0.27 11.79 19.68
N ILE A 187 0.66 10.53 19.54
CA ILE A 187 0.45 9.49 20.57
C ILE A 187 1.56 9.51 21.63
N HIS A 188 2.77 9.94 21.26
CA HIS A 188 3.89 10.13 22.18
C HIS A 188 4.38 11.58 22.11
N PRO A 189 3.69 12.53 22.75
CA PRO A 189 4.16 13.90 22.82
C PRO A 189 5.52 13.92 23.52
N SER A 190 6.52 14.61 22.94
CA SER A 190 7.76 14.88 23.65
C SER A 190 7.43 15.63 24.95
N PRO A 191 8.04 15.28 26.10
CA PRO A 191 7.83 16.06 27.32
C PRO A 191 8.44 17.46 27.12
N GLY A 192 7.58 18.46 26.87
CA GLY A 192 7.97 19.87 26.73
C GLY A 192 7.41 20.65 25.53
N GLY A 193 6.32 20.21 24.89
CA GLY A 193 5.58 20.99 23.89
C GLY A 193 4.23 21.47 24.42
#